data_AF-A0A0L0UL14-F1
#
_entry.id   AF-A0A0L0UL14-F1
#
_cell.length_a   1.000
_cell.length_b   1.000
_cell.length_c   1.000
_cell.angle_alpha   90.00
_cell.angle_beta   90.00
_cell.angle_gamma   90.00
#
_symmetry.space_group_name_H-M   'P 1'
#
loop_
_entity.id
_entity.type
_entity.pdbx_description
1 polymer ?
#
loop_
_entity_poly.entity_id
_entity_poly.type
_entity_poly.pdbx_seq_one_letter_code
_entity_poly.pdbx_strand_id
1 'polypeptide(L)'
;MTSQETPVASPADHHSFEKDEEIQLPEEGTLKGYLDTKKTTVSFDGTEVEDFIKRIQRMAKLQDSGSKNLALQLPFIIPNQKTSRAMELMEGHKIGNWDLLKKEMIRKWGRATPHRRFTEESIPQLVKKNQDAGGI
;
A
#
# COMPACT_ATOMS: atom_id res chain seq x y z
N MET A 1 -60.48 -15.22 -25.72
CA MET A 1 -59.11 -15.61 -25.35
C MET A 1 -58.18 -14.69 -26.11
N THR A 2 -57.62 -13.69 -25.45
CA THR A 2 -56.78 -12.66 -26.06
C THR A 2 -55.33 -13.05 -25.82
N SER A 3 -54.62 -13.48 -26.88
CA SER A 3 -53.18 -13.77 -26.81
C SER A 3 -52.42 -12.44 -26.88
N GLN A 4 -51.71 -12.10 -25.81
CA GLN A 4 -50.74 -11.01 -25.79
C GLN A 4 -49.38 -11.55 -26.27
N GLU A 5 -48.85 -10.96 -27.34
CA GLU A 5 -47.43 -11.07 -27.69
C GLU A 5 -46.60 -10.18 -26.75
N THR A 6 -45.65 -10.79 -26.03
CA THR A 6 -44.66 -10.10 -25.21
C THR A 6 -43.45 -9.76 -26.09
N PRO A 7 -42.91 -8.51 -26.08
CA PRO A 7 -41.78 -8.16 -26.92
C PRO A 7 -40.47 -8.72 -26.36
N VAL A 8 -39.64 -9.18 -27.30
CA VAL A 8 -38.30 -9.76 -27.13
C VAL A 8 -37.36 -8.80 -26.38
N ALA A 9 -36.78 -9.27 -25.28
CA ALA A 9 -35.63 -8.61 -24.64
C ALA A 9 -34.33 -9.23 -25.16
N SER A 10 -33.52 -8.42 -25.85
CA SER A 10 -32.19 -8.76 -26.34
C SER A 10 -31.15 -8.71 -25.20
N PRO A 11 -30.27 -9.71 -25.02
CA PRO A 11 -29.25 -9.69 -23.98
C PRO A 11 -28.02 -8.92 -24.48
N ALA A 12 -27.99 -7.62 -24.21
CA ALA A 12 -26.74 -6.86 -24.25
C ALA A 12 -26.18 -6.82 -22.83
N ASP A 13 -25.50 -7.89 -22.44
CA ASP A 13 -24.61 -7.92 -21.28
C ASP A 13 -23.41 -7.00 -21.58
N HIS A 14 -23.62 -5.70 -21.46
CA HIS A 14 -22.54 -4.74 -21.33
C HIS A 14 -21.94 -4.97 -19.95
N HIS A 15 -20.77 -5.60 -19.92
CA HIS A 15 -19.86 -5.62 -18.79
C HIS A 15 -19.71 -4.17 -18.30
N SER A 16 -20.48 -3.81 -17.29
CA SER A 16 -20.36 -2.53 -16.62
C SER A 16 -18.96 -2.52 -16.01
N PHE A 17 -18.06 -1.74 -16.61
CA PHE A 17 -17.03 -1.09 -15.82
C PHE A 17 -17.82 -0.45 -14.66
N GLU A 18 -17.60 -0.95 -13.45
CA GLU A 18 -18.03 -0.22 -12.26
C GLU A 18 -17.54 1.21 -12.47
N LYS A 19 -18.39 2.21 -12.17
CA LYS A 19 -18.04 3.61 -12.35
C LYS A 19 -16.88 3.94 -11.42
N ASP A 20 -15.67 3.64 -11.86
CA ASP A 20 -14.44 4.14 -11.28
C ASP A 20 -14.57 5.66 -11.32
N GLU A 21 -14.40 6.31 -10.18
CA GLU A 21 -14.44 7.76 -10.08
C GLU A 21 -13.56 8.35 -11.20
N GLU A 22 -14.16 9.17 -12.05
CA GLU A 22 -13.51 9.68 -13.26
C GLU A 22 -12.26 10.47 -12.85
N ILE A 23 -11.07 9.94 -13.17
CA ILE A 23 -9.80 10.51 -12.73
C ILE A 23 -9.57 11.83 -13.47
N GLN A 24 -9.79 12.96 -12.79
CA GLN A 24 -9.51 14.27 -13.34
C GLN A 24 -8.00 14.55 -13.32
N LEU A 25 -7.41 14.71 -14.50
CA LEU A 25 -6.00 15.05 -14.65
C LEU A 25 -5.76 16.53 -14.34
N PRO A 26 -4.64 16.88 -13.70
CA PRO A 26 -4.27 18.27 -13.48
C PRO A 26 -3.96 18.98 -14.81
N GLU A 27 -4.17 20.30 -14.83
CA GLU A 27 -3.79 21.17 -15.94
C GLU A 27 -2.26 21.10 -16.20
N GLU A 28 -1.88 21.07 -17.49
CA GLU A 28 -0.47 20.94 -17.90
C GLU A 28 0.41 22.01 -17.22
N GLY A 29 1.52 21.58 -16.64
CA GLY A 29 2.47 22.47 -15.94
C GLY A 29 2.27 22.60 -14.42
N THR A 30 1.23 22.00 -13.84
CA THR A 30 0.91 22.14 -12.40
C THR A 30 1.55 21.07 -11.49
N LEU A 31 2.41 20.20 -12.02
CA LEU A 31 3.04 19.09 -11.26
C LEU A 31 4.16 19.57 -10.32
N LYS A 32 3.86 20.50 -9.41
CA LYS A 32 4.77 20.88 -8.32
C LYS A 32 4.81 19.79 -7.25
N GLY A 33 6.00 19.39 -6.81
CA GLY A 33 6.18 18.44 -5.70
C GLY A 33 6.12 16.96 -6.11
N TYR A 34 6.50 16.64 -7.34
CA TYR A 34 6.76 15.27 -7.79
C TYR A 34 8.05 14.71 -7.18
N LEU A 35 8.04 13.46 -6.73
CA LEU A 35 9.19 12.79 -6.18
C LEU A 35 10.07 12.24 -7.32
N ASP A 36 11.23 12.86 -7.56
CA ASP A 36 12.19 12.36 -8.53
C ASP A 36 12.89 11.11 -7.98
N THR A 37 12.54 9.97 -8.55
CA THR A 37 13.09 8.66 -8.18
C THR A 37 14.19 8.18 -9.13
N LYS A 38 14.47 8.91 -10.22
CA LYS A 38 15.53 8.54 -11.19
C LYS A 38 16.93 8.59 -10.56
N LYS A 39 17.09 9.33 -9.46
CA LYS A 39 18.34 9.44 -8.70
C LYS A 39 18.37 8.64 -7.40
N THR A 40 17.25 8.05 -7.01
CA THR A 40 17.13 7.40 -5.71
C THR A 40 16.46 6.06 -5.89
N THR A 41 17.24 4.99 -5.83
CA THR A 41 16.74 3.61 -5.81
C THR A 41 15.96 3.39 -4.52
N VAL A 42 14.69 3.74 -4.54
CA VAL A 42 13.74 3.53 -3.45
C VAL A 42 13.13 2.16 -3.65
N SER A 43 13.66 1.16 -2.94
CA SER A 43 13.07 -0.16 -2.85
C SER A 43 12.33 -0.32 -1.53
N PHE A 44 11.25 -1.08 -1.57
CA PHE A 44 10.53 -1.52 -0.39
C PHE A 44 10.01 -2.93 -0.65
N ASP A 45 10.30 -3.86 0.24
CA ASP A 45 9.89 -5.26 0.14
C ASP A 45 8.88 -5.67 1.22
N GLY A 46 8.51 -4.73 2.10
CA GLY A 46 7.61 -4.98 3.23
C GLY A 46 8.35 -5.20 4.55
N THR A 47 9.68 -5.11 4.59
CA THR A 47 10.49 -5.13 5.81
C THR A 47 10.89 -3.72 6.25
N GLU A 48 11.28 -3.56 7.53
CA GLU A 48 11.82 -2.29 8.07
C GLU A 48 10.98 -1.03 7.75
N VAL A 49 9.65 -1.18 7.80
CA VAL A 49 8.70 -0.15 7.32
C VAL A 49 8.90 1.23 7.96
N GLU A 50 9.33 1.29 9.22
CA GLU A 50 9.60 2.56 9.90
C GLU A 50 10.79 3.30 9.31
N ASP A 51 11.86 2.58 8.97
CA ASP A 51 13.06 3.16 8.37
C ASP A 51 12.81 3.53 6.91
N PHE A 52 12.01 2.73 6.21
CA PHE A 52 11.47 3.11 4.90
C PHE A 52 10.68 4.43 4.96
N ILE A 53 9.72 4.56 5.90
CA ILE A 53 8.94 5.80 6.09
C ILE A 53 9.86 6.99 6.37
N LYS A 54 10.83 6.86 7.28
CA LYS A 54 11.79 7.94 7.58
C LYS A 54 12.57 8.36 6.35
N ARG A 55 13.04 7.40 5.53
CA ARG A 55 13.79 7.67 4.29
C ARG A 55 12.93 8.44 3.29
N ILE A 56 11.69 8.01 3.07
CA ILE A 56 10.73 8.68 2.19
C ILE A 56 10.45 10.11 2.65
N GLN A 57 10.23 10.34 3.95
CA GLN A 57 10.00 11.69 4.48
C GLN A 57 11.22 12.61 4.29
N ARG A 58 12.44 12.08 4.45
CA ARG A 58 13.67 12.85 4.17
C ARG A 58 13.76 13.23 2.69
N MET A 59 13.45 12.32 1.77
CA MET A 59 13.45 12.62 0.34
C MET A 59 12.38 13.65 -0.03
N ALA A 60 11.17 13.52 0.49
CA ALA A 60 10.11 14.50 0.29
C ALA A 60 10.54 15.89 0.79
N LYS A 61 11.21 15.98 1.94
CA LYS A 61 11.77 17.23 2.45
C LYS A 61 12.86 17.81 1.54
N LEU A 62 13.74 16.99 0.97
CA LEU A 62 14.80 17.44 0.05
C LEU A 62 14.25 17.95 -1.30
N GLN A 63 13.11 17.42 -1.73
CA GLN A 63 12.51 17.72 -3.02
C GLN A 63 11.30 18.66 -2.93
N ASP A 64 11.08 19.28 -1.76
CA ASP A 64 9.93 20.15 -1.47
C ASP A 64 8.57 19.50 -1.86
N SER A 65 8.47 18.19 -1.63
CA SER A 65 7.25 17.42 -1.91
C SER A 65 6.33 17.46 -0.69
N GLY A 66 5.13 18.00 -0.88
CA GLY A 66 4.10 18.05 0.16
C GLY A 66 3.60 16.66 0.55
N SER A 67 3.08 16.54 1.79
CA SER A 67 2.54 15.29 2.33
C SER A 67 1.45 14.66 1.46
N LYS A 68 0.56 15.47 0.89
CA LYS A 68 -0.50 14.99 -0.03
C LYS A 68 0.09 14.33 -1.27
N ASN A 69 1.02 15.03 -1.93
CA ASN A 69 1.69 14.53 -3.12
C ASN A 69 2.51 13.26 -2.82
N LEU A 70 3.16 13.22 -1.66
CA LEU A 70 3.89 12.06 -1.22
C LEU A 70 2.97 10.83 -1.06
N ALA A 71 1.80 10.98 -0.45
CA ALA A 71 0.84 9.88 -0.28
C ALA A 71 0.30 9.36 -1.63
N LEU A 72 0.07 10.26 -2.58
CA LEU A 72 -0.43 9.93 -3.92
C LEU A 72 0.65 9.26 -4.80
N GLN A 73 1.92 9.63 -4.66
CA GLN A 73 2.96 9.14 -5.56
C GLN A 73 3.63 7.86 -5.07
N LEU A 74 3.66 7.62 -3.75
CA LEU A 74 4.44 6.55 -3.13
C LEU A 74 4.23 5.16 -3.76
N PRO A 75 3.01 4.71 -4.11
CA PRO A 75 2.85 3.38 -4.70
C PRO A 75 3.49 3.25 -6.08
N PHE A 76 3.49 4.32 -6.88
CA PHE A 76 3.96 4.31 -8.26
C PHE A 76 5.48 4.41 -8.41
N ILE A 77 6.17 4.82 -7.34
CA ILE A 77 7.62 4.96 -7.33
C ILE A 77 8.34 3.71 -6.79
N ILE A 78 7.62 2.79 -6.16
CA ILE A 78 8.18 1.57 -5.59
C ILE A 78 8.20 0.49 -6.69
N PRO A 79 9.36 -0.10 -7.03
CA PRO A 79 9.46 -1.08 -8.11
C PRO A 79 8.80 -2.42 -7.78
N ASN A 80 8.66 -2.76 -6.49
CA ASN A 80 8.03 -4.00 -6.06
C ASN A 80 6.50 -3.91 -6.21
N GLN A 81 5.97 -4.59 -7.21
CA GLN A 81 4.54 -4.62 -7.55
C GLN A 81 3.65 -5.11 -6.40
N LYS A 82 4.12 -6.07 -5.58
CA LYS A 82 3.32 -6.61 -4.47
C LYS A 82 3.08 -5.55 -3.40
N THR A 83 4.11 -4.81 -3.02
CA THR A 83 3.99 -3.74 -2.03
C THR A 83 3.33 -2.50 -2.61
N SER A 84 3.63 -2.17 -3.87
CA SER A 84 3.02 -1.07 -4.62
C SER A 84 1.50 -1.23 -4.68
N ARG A 85 0.99 -2.35 -5.24
CA ARG A 85 -0.46 -2.63 -5.31
C ARG A 85 -1.13 -2.66 -3.94
N ALA A 86 -0.42 -3.15 -2.92
CA ALA A 86 -0.96 -3.13 -1.57
C ALA A 86 -1.11 -1.71 -1.00
N MET A 87 -0.26 -0.76 -1.39
CA MET A 87 -0.39 0.65 -1.00
C MET A 87 -1.46 1.38 -1.83
N GLU A 88 -1.65 1.05 -3.11
CA GLU A 88 -2.74 1.60 -3.93
C GLU A 88 -4.13 1.34 -3.32
N LEU A 89 -4.28 0.20 -2.64
CA LEU A 89 -5.52 -0.18 -1.96
C LEU A 89 -5.71 0.48 -0.58
N MET A 90 -4.71 1.19 -0.05
CA MET A 90 -4.77 1.85 1.24
C MET A 90 -5.56 3.17 1.14
N GLU A 91 -6.40 3.43 2.15
CA GLU A 91 -7.27 4.61 2.14
C GLU A 91 -6.44 5.90 2.15
N GLY A 92 -5.37 5.93 2.94
CA GLY A 92 -4.46 7.08 3.00
C GLY A 92 -3.82 7.43 1.66
N HIS A 93 -3.62 6.46 0.77
CA HIS A 93 -3.19 6.74 -0.60
C HIS A 93 -4.32 7.37 -1.41
N LYS A 94 -5.51 6.73 -1.44
CA LYS A 94 -6.66 7.18 -2.25
C LYS A 94 -7.04 8.63 -1.98
N ILE A 95 -7.05 9.05 -0.71
CA ILE A 95 -7.42 10.42 -0.32
C ILE A 95 -6.22 11.36 -0.21
N GLY A 96 -5.00 10.90 -0.49
CA GLY A 96 -3.78 11.69 -0.34
C GLY A 96 -3.47 12.12 1.11
N ASN A 97 -3.81 11.28 2.09
CA ASN A 97 -3.53 11.52 3.51
C ASN A 97 -2.30 10.72 3.98
N TRP A 98 -1.15 11.41 4.05
CA TRP A 98 0.12 10.81 4.46
C TRP A 98 0.11 10.20 5.87
N ASP A 99 -0.55 10.86 6.82
CA ASP A 99 -0.57 10.38 8.21
C ASP A 99 -1.39 9.10 8.35
N LEU A 100 -2.49 8.99 7.60
CA LEU A 100 -3.26 7.76 7.51
C LEU A 100 -2.46 6.66 6.80
N LEU A 101 -1.84 6.98 5.67
CA LEU A 101 -1.05 6.01 4.89
C LEU A 101 0.08 5.41 5.75
N LYS A 102 0.82 6.21 6.52
CA LYS A 102 1.84 5.72 7.46
C LYS A 102 1.27 4.70 8.46
N LYS A 103 0.11 4.99 9.05
CA LYS A 103 -0.54 4.08 10.02
C LYS A 103 -0.91 2.76 9.35
N GLU A 104 -1.43 2.79 8.12
CA GLU A 104 -1.78 1.58 7.37
C GLU A 104 -0.54 0.77 6.96
N MET A 105 0.53 1.44 6.55
CA MET A 105 1.82 0.82 6.26
C MET A 105 2.39 0.12 7.51
N ILE A 106 2.44 0.81 8.65
CA ILE A 106 2.91 0.24 9.93
C ILE A 106 1.99 -0.90 10.38
N ARG A 107 0.66 -0.77 10.23
CA ARG A 107 -0.28 -1.85 10.58
C ARG A 107 -0.03 -3.11 9.75
N LYS A 108 0.28 -2.97 8.47
CA LYS A 108 0.48 -4.09 7.53
C LYS A 108 1.88 -4.71 7.63
N TRP A 109 2.92 -3.88 7.73
CA TRP A 109 4.33 -4.31 7.64
C TRP A 109 5.13 -4.08 8.93
N GLY A 110 4.64 -3.27 9.86
CA GLY A 110 5.30 -3.01 11.15
C GLY A 110 5.18 -4.15 12.14
N ARG A 111 4.29 -5.13 11.88
CA ARG A 111 4.24 -6.39 12.63
C ARG A 111 5.35 -7.36 12.24
N ALA A 112 6.12 -7.05 11.20
CA ALA A 112 7.34 -7.79 10.90
C ALA A 112 8.41 -7.41 11.92
N THR A 113 8.44 -8.12 13.04
CA THR A 113 9.70 -8.49 13.69
C THR A 113 9.93 -9.99 13.49
N PRO A 114 10.42 -10.47 12.32
CA PRO A 114 10.68 -11.90 12.13
C PRO A 114 12.15 -12.29 12.43
N HIS A 115 13.08 -11.34 12.61
CA HIS A 115 14.52 -11.65 12.67
C HIS A 115 15.17 -11.65 14.07
N ARG A 116 14.43 -11.47 15.18
CA ARG A 116 15.10 -11.27 16.49
C ARG A 116 14.74 -12.18 17.66
N ARG A 117 13.99 -13.28 17.48
CA ARG A 117 13.76 -14.15 18.64
C ARG A 117 13.96 -15.63 18.44
N PHE A 118 13.80 -16.22 17.25
CA PHE A 118 14.07 -17.65 17.14
C PHE A 118 14.73 -18.12 15.84
N THR A 119 15.97 -18.60 15.94
CA THR A 119 16.63 -19.51 14.98
C THR A 119 16.24 -20.96 15.27
N GLU A 120 16.48 -21.91 14.37
CA GLU A 120 16.22 -23.34 14.64
C GLU A 120 16.90 -23.83 15.94
N GLU A 121 18.07 -23.25 16.25
CA GLU A 121 18.86 -23.47 17.47
C GLU A 121 18.24 -22.90 18.76
N SER A 122 17.28 -22.00 18.65
CA SER A 122 16.62 -21.35 19.79
C SER A 122 15.26 -21.99 20.14
N ILE A 123 14.75 -22.88 19.28
CA ILE A 123 13.56 -23.69 19.58
C ILE A 123 13.79 -24.55 20.84
N PRO A 124 14.94 -25.26 20.99
CA PRO A 124 15.23 -26.00 22.22
C PRO A 124 15.30 -25.09 23.47
N GLN A 125 15.81 -23.86 23.33
CA GLN A 125 15.91 -22.90 24.43
C GLN A 125 14.53 -22.37 24.86
N LEU A 126 13.60 -22.22 23.91
CA LEU A 126 12.22 -21.84 24.18
C LEU A 126 11.46 -22.96 24.91
N VAL A 127 11.62 -24.20 24.45
CA VAL A 127 11.02 -25.38 25.07
C VAL A 127 11.53 -25.53 26.51
N LYS A 128 12.85 -25.43 26.71
CA LYS A 128 13.46 -25.50 28.03
C LYS A 128 12.98 -24.39 28.96
N LYS A 129 12.90 -23.15 28.48
CA LYS A 129 12.40 -22.02 29.27
C LYS A 129 10.94 -22.18 29.69
N ASN A 130 10.10 -22.77 28.84
CA ASN A 130 8.70 -23.05 29.18
C ASN A 130 8.58 -24.20 30.19
N GLN A 131 9.39 -25.25 30.06
CA GLN A 131 9.48 -26.33 31.04
C GLN A 131 9.96 -25.80 32.41
N ASP A 132 10.99 -24.97 32.45
CA ASP A 132 11.53 -24.35 33.66
C ASP A 132 10.55 -23.35 34.32
N ALA A 133 9.66 -22.74 33.52
CA ALA A 133 8.58 -21.86 33.99
C ALA A 133 7.34 -22.62 34.48
N GLY A 134 7.39 -23.96 34.54
CA GLY A 134 6.30 -24.81 35.01
C GLY A 134 5.18 -25.01 33.99
N GLY A 135 5.46 -24.83 32.70
CA GLY A 135 4.51 -25.07 31.62
C GLY A 135 5.08 -25.93 30.49
N ILE A 136 4.95 -27.26 30.63
CA ILE A 136 4.08 -28.15 29.82
C ILE A 136 3.56 -29.22 30.80
#